data_AF-A0A497UX36-F1
#
_entry.id   AF-A0A497UX36-F1
#
_cell.length_a   1.000
_cell.length_b   1.000
_cell.length_c   1.000
_cell.angle_alpha   90.00
_cell.angle_beta   90.00
_cell.angle_gamma   90.00
#
_symmetry.space_group_name_H-M   'P 1'
#
loop_
_entity.id
_entity.type
_entity.pdbx_description
1 polymer ?
#
loop_
_entity_poly.entity_id
_entity_poly.type
_entity_poly.pdbx_seq_one_letter_code
_entity_poly.pdbx_strand_id
1 'polypeptide(L)'
;MSNAQELMMQDILTLIDRKTREINYEECCQAILIPITIMLNELIFYPDEQTVMNSFGSLASLNIIWIPLKNGKDDEKVLLSVLNFLNIMDDKVIFQIPCFFLSEFAKVDFSLERYNCKR
;
A
#
# COMPACT_ATOMS: atom_id res chain seq x y z
N MET A 1 -12.18 11.01 7.78
CA MET A 1 -12.53 9.99 6.76
C MET A 1 -13.94 9.49 7.08
N SER A 2 -14.70 8.99 6.11
CA SER A 2 -15.97 8.31 6.43
C SER A 2 -15.69 6.88 6.92
N ASN A 3 -16.57 6.32 7.77
CA ASN A 3 -16.43 4.93 8.23
C ASN A 3 -16.36 3.94 7.05
N ALA A 4 -17.12 4.20 5.98
CA ALA A 4 -17.09 3.36 4.77
C ALA A 4 -15.70 3.37 4.11
N GLN A 5 -15.05 4.53 4.05
CA GLN A 5 -13.71 4.66 3.49
C GLN A 5 -12.66 3.97 4.35
N GLU A 6 -12.77 4.06 5.69
CA GLU A 6 -11.87 3.35 6.62
C GLU A 6 -11.97 1.83 6.49
N LEU A 7 -13.20 1.30 6.43
CA LEU A 7 -13.44 -0.13 6.22
C LEU A 7 -12.87 -0.59 4.88
N MET A 8 -13.06 0.20 3.83
CA MET A 8 -12.55 -0.10 2.50
C MET A 8 -11.02 -0.08 2.46
N MET A 9 -10.38 0.92 3.07
CA MET A 9 -8.92 0.98 3.16
C MET A 9 -8.36 -0.20 3.95
N GLN A 10 -9.02 -0.62 5.03
CA GLN A 10 -8.63 -1.80 5.80
C GLN A 10 -8.78 -3.10 4.99
N ASP A 11 -9.83 -3.23 4.18
CA ASP A 11 -10.01 -4.38 3.28
C ASP A 11 -8.88 -4.45 2.24
N ILE A 12 -8.54 -3.32 1.62
CA ILE A 12 -7.40 -3.22 0.70
C ILE A 12 -6.08 -3.64 1.39
N LEU A 13 -5.80 -3.16 2.59
CA LEU A 13 -4.61 -3.56 3.36
C LEU A 13 -4.59 -5.06 3.69
N THR A 14 -5.76 -5.65 3.96
CA THR A 14 -5.90 -7.09 4.21
C THR A 14 -5.60 -7.91 2.95
N LEU A 15 -6.01 -7.43 1.77
CA LEU A 15 -5.68 -8.07 0.50
C LEU A 15 -4.19 -7.92 0.17
N ILE A 16 -3.59 -6.77 0.48
CA ILE A 16 -2.15 -6.57 0.36
C ILE A 16 -1.40 -7.59 1.22
N ASP A 17 -1.73 -7.72 2.52
CA ASP A 17 -1.10 -8.70 3.43
C ASP A 17 -1.10 -10.11 2.82
N ARG A 18 -2.28 -10.56 2.36
CA ARG A 18 -2.43 -11.89 1.76
C ARG A 18 -1.54 -12.10 0.55
N LYS A 19 -1.39 -11.07 -0.30
CA LYS A 19 -0.61 -11.13 -1.54
C LYS A 19 0.89 -10.92 -1.32
N THR A 20 1.30 -10.39 -0.17
CA THR A 20 2.71 -10.12 0.16
C THR A 20 3.26 -11.00 1.28
N ARG A 21 2.49 -11.96 1.78
CA ARG A 21 2.84 -12.81 2.93
C ARG A 21 4.17 -13.56 2.80
N GLU A 22 4.56 -13.92 1.57
CA GLU A 22 5.78 -14.68 1.30
C GLU A 22 7.02 -13.80 1.14
N ILE A 23 6.87 -12.47 1.19
CA ILE A 23 7.99 -11.54 1.01
C ILE A 23 8.79 -11.45 2.30
N ASN A 24 10.09 -11.78 2.22
CA ASN A 24 11.03 -11.49 3.29
C ASN A 24 11.44 -10.00 3.25
N TYR A 25 10.80 -9.18 4.07
CA TYR A 25 11.05 -7.74 4.09
C TYR A 25 12.45 -7.36 4.60
N GLU A 26 13.10 -8.21 5.41
CA GLU A 26 14.43 -7.92 5.97
C GLU A 26 15.53 -7.94 4.90
N GLU A 27 15.38 -8.82 3.92
CA GLU A 27 16.35 -8.99 2.82
C GLU A 27 16.04 -8.05 1.63
N CYS A 28 14.81 -7.56 1.57
CA CYS A 28 14.32 -6.71 0.51
C CYS A 28 14.96 -5.30 0.55
N CYS A 29 15.36 -4.77 -0.61
CA CYS A 29 15.75 -3.37 -0.69
C CYS A 29 14.52 -2.49 -0.47
N GLN A 30 14.61 -1.54 0.47
CA GLN A 30 13.48 -0.72 0.92
C GLN A 30 12.79 0.07 -0.21
N ALA A 31 13.58 0.52 -1.20
CA ALA A 31 13.08 1.27 -2.35
C ALA A 31 12.55 0.39 -3.50
N ILE A 32 12.72 -0.95 -3.43
CA ILE A 32 12.13 -1.85 -4.43
C ILE A 32 10.61 -1.74 -4.36
N LEU A 33 10.01 -1.55 -5.53
CA LEU A 33 8.58 -1.48 -5.72
C LEU A 33 8.03 -2.88 -5.99
N ILE A 34 7.20 -3.38 -5.09
CA ILE A 34 6.53 -4.68 -5.21
C ILE A 34 5.21 -4.48 -5.96
N PRO A 35 5.02 -5.12 -7.13
CA PRO A 35 3.77 -5.02 -7.87
C PRO A 35 2.66 -5.78 -7.16
N ILE A 36 1.48 -5.16 -7.06
CA ILE A 36 0.28 -5.76 -6.49
C ILE A 36 -0.88 -5.57 -7.46
N THR A 37 -1.69 -6.62 -7.61
CA THR A 37 -2.96 -6.59 -8.34
C THR A 37 -4.08 -7.04 -7.41
N ILE A 38 -5.09 -6.19 -7.26
CA ILE A 38 -6.33 -6.50 -6.55
C ILE A 38 -7.42 -6.59 -7.61
N MET A 39 -8.05 -7.75 -7.72
CA MET A 39 -9.29 -7.88 -8.50
C MET A 39 -10.41 -7.25 -7.69
N LEU A 40 -11.28 -6.45 -8.31
CA LEU A 40 -12.35 -5.74 -7.58
C LEU A 40 -13.33 -6.70 -6.91
N ASN A 41 -13.46 -7.93 -7.43
CA ASN A 41 -14.28 -8.99 -6.82
C ASN A 41 -13.64 -9.66 -5.58
N GLU A 42 -12.37 -9.38 -5.26
CA GLU A 42 -11.72 -9.84 -4.03
C GLU A 42 -12.08 -8.95 -2.82
N LEU A 43 -12.63 -7.76 -3.07
CA LEU A 43 -13.05 -6.83 -2.04
C LEU A 43 -14.31 -7.37 -1.33
N ILE A 44 -14.23 -7.49 -0.02
CA ILE A 44 -15.33 -7.90 0.85
C ILE A 44 -16.34 -6.76 0.98
N PHE A 45 -15.85 -5.52 1.00
CA PHE A 45 -16.68 -4.32 1.11
C PHE A 45 -16.61 -3.48 -0.16
N TYR A 46 -17.67 -3.49 -0.96
CA TYR A 46 -17.77 -2.70 -2.20
C TYR A 46 -19.03 -1.82 -2.16
N PRO A 47 -18.97 -0.62 -1.53
CA PRO A 47 -20.15 0.23 -1.40
C PRO A 47 -20.52 0.90 -2.72
N ASP A 48 -19.53 1.47 -3.42
CA ASP A 48 -19.64 2.12 -4.71
C ASP A 48 -18.23 2.39 -5.29
N GLU A 49 -18.15 2.57 -6.60
CA GLU A 49 -16.88 2.78 -7.33
C GLU A 49 -16.12 4.03 -6.85
N GLN A 50 -16.83 5.13 -6.55
CA GLN A 50 -16.18 6.37 -6.12
C GLN A 50 -15.50 6.19 -4.76
N THR A 51 -16.15 5.49 -3.83
CA THR A 51 -15.57 5.16 -2.52
C THR A 51 -14.36 4.23 -2.68
N VAL A 52 -14.40 3.27 -3.60
CA VAL A 52 -13.25 2.41 -3.92
C VAL A 52 -12.07 3.26 -4.39
N MET A 53 -12.28 4.10 -5.40
CA MET A 53 -11.25 5.00 -5.94
C MET A 53 -10.70 5.95 -4.88
N ASN A 54 -11.57 6.56 -4.07
CA ASN A 54 -11.18 7.44 -2.97
C ASN A 54 -10.34 6.70 -1.92
N SER A 55 -10.62 5.42 -1.67
CA SER A 55 -9.88 4.61 -0.71
C SER A 55 -8.47 4.28 -1.19
N PHE A 56 -8.30 3.94 -2.47
CA PHE A 56 -6.96 3.81 -3.07
C PHE A 56 -6.20 5.14 -3.06
N GLY A 57 -6.87 6.24 -3.38
CA GLY A 57 -6.28 7.59 -3.31
C GLY A 57 -5.82 7.96 -1.90
N SER A 58 -6.64 7.69 -0.88
CA SER A 58 -6.30 7.95 0.52
C SER A 58 -5.22 7.02 1.07
N LEU A 59 -5.17 5.76 0.63
CA LEU A 59 -4.03 4.88 0.95
C LEU A 59 -2.75 5.40 0.31
N ALA A 60 -2.80 5.80 -0.97
CA ALA A 60 -1.64 6.35 -1.67
C ALA A 60 -1.09 7.59 -0.96
N SER A 61 -1.96 8.52 -0.55
CA SER A 61 -1.57 9.75 0.13
C SER A 61 -1.30 9.59 1.63
N LEU A 62 -1.41 8.36 2.16
CA LEU A 62 -1.26 8.12 3.59
C LEU A 62 0.13 8.59 4.05
N ASN A 63 1.23 8.11 3.46
CA ASN A 63 2.56 8.72 3.64
C ASN A 63 3.24 9.00 2.32
N ILE A 64 4.21 9.90 2.37
CA ILE A 64 5.24 10.06 1.35
C ILE A 64 6.57 10.31 2.05
N ILE A 65 7.60 9.49 1.76
CA ILE A 65 8.92 9.61 2.39
C ILE A 65 10.07 9.44 1.38
N TRP A 66 11.24 9.96 1.71
CA TRP A 66 12.48 9.74 0.96
C TRP A 66 13.14 8.42 1.39
N ILE A 67 13.20 7.45 0.49
CA ILE A 67 13.78 6.12 0.74
C ILE A 67 15.15 6.03 0.03
N PRO A 68 16.23 5.63 0.73
CA PRO A 68 17.53 5.47 0.11
C PRO A 68 17.57 4.29 -0.88
N LEU A 69 18.26 4.49 -2.02
CA LEU A 69 18.56 3.41 -2.96
C LEU A 69 19.74 2.59 -2.44
N LYS A 70 19.56 1.27 -2.25
CA LYS A 70 20.57 0.36 -1.66
C LYS A 70 21.90 0.29 -2.46
N ASN A 71 21.92 0.76 -3.72
CA ASN A 71 23.07 0.69 -4.64
C ASN A 71 23.63 2.05 -5.09
N GLY A 72 23.17 3.17 -4.54
CA GLY A 72 23.67 4.49 -4.92
C GLY A 72 25.07 4.75 -4.34
N LYS A 73 26.02 5.17 -5.18
CA LYS A 73 27.19 5.90 -4.69
C LYS A 73 26.70 7.28 -4.27
N ASP A 74 26.71 7.53 -2.97
CA ASP A 74 26.36 8.79 -2.31
C ASP A 74 24.87 9.22 -2.43
N ASP A 75 24.15 9.15 -1.30
CA ASP A 75 22.90 9.87 -0.96
C ASP A 75 21.68 9.83 -1.92
N GLU A 76 21.65 9.00 -2.96
CA GLU A 76 20.48 8.91 -3.83
C GLU A 76 19.26 8.37 -3.06
N LYS A 77 18.25 9.23 -2.91
CA LYS A 77 16.94 8.92 -2.34
C LYS A 77 15.86 9.12 -3.37
N VAL A 78 14.83 8.27 -3.30
CA VAL A 78 13.62 8.39 -4.10
C VAL A 78 12.45 8.75 -3.20
N LEU A 79 11.64 9.71 -3.61
CA LEU A 79 10.41 10.07 -2.92
C LEU A 79 9.32 9.09 -3.32
N LEU A 80 8.84 8.29 -2.38
CA LEU A 80 7.84 7.27 -2.63
C LEU A 80 6.67 7.39 -1.66
N SER A 81 5.47 7.16 -2.18
CA SER A 81 4.24 7.05 -1.41
C SER A 81 3.94 5.60 -1.02
N VAL A 82 2.88 5.38 -0.25
CA VAL A 82 2.42 4.02 0.10
C VAL A 82 2.06 3.23 -1.16
N LEU A 83 1.26 3.81 -2.07
CA LEU A 83 0.93 3.22 -3.37
C LEU A 83 1.51 4.11 -4.48
N ASN A 84 2.24 3.52 -5.42
CA ASN A 84 2.83 4.18 -6.57
C ASN A 84 2.34 3.52 -7.86
N PHE A 85 2.36 4.26 -8.97
CA PHE A 85 1.96 3.76 -10.30
C PHE A 85 0.58 3.07 -10.31
N LEU A 86 -0.39 3.70 -9.63
CA LEU A 86 -1.76 3.21 -9.54
C LEU A 86 -2.46 3.30 -10.91
N ASN A 87 -2.99 2.17 -11.36
CA ASN A 87 -3.82 2.05 -12.55
C ASN A 87 -5.11 1.31 -12.21
N ILE A 88 -6.25 1.92 -12.49
CA ILE A 88 -7.58 1.38 -12.22
C ILE A 88 -8.20 0.96 -13.56
N MET A 89 -8.65 -0.29 -13.62
CA MET A 89 -9.32 -0.89 -14.77
C MET A 89 -10.68 -1.41 -14.33
N ASP A 90 -11.53 -1.78 -15.28
CA ASP A 90 -12.93 -2.19 -15.04
C ASP A 90 -13.06 -3.33 -14.01
N ASP A 91 -12.10 -4.26 -13.96
CA ASP A 91 -12.16 -5.47 -13.12
C ASP A 91 -11.08 -5.55 -12.04
N LYS A 92 -10.10 -4.64 -12.06
CA LYS A 92 -8.92 -4.72 -11.19
C LYS A 92 -8.21 -3.40 -11.00
N VAL A 93 -7.40 -3.36 -9.95
CA VAL A 93 -6.50 -2.26 -9.64
C VAL A 93 -5.08 -2.79 -9.55
N ILE A 94 -4.17 -2.16 -10.29
CA ILE A 94 -2.74 -2.51 -10.33
C ILE A 94 -1.97 -1.32 -9.76
N PHE A 95 -1.04 -1.59 -8.85
CA PHE A 95 -0.17 -0.59 -8.26
C PHE A 95 1.11 -1.23 -7.76
N GLN A 96 2.02 -0.41 -7.24
CA GLN A 96 3.25 -0.88 -6.63
C GLN A 96 3.44 -0.29 -5.24
N ILE A 97 3.89 -1.11 -4.29
CA ILE A 97 4.20 -0.67 -2.91
C ILE A 97 5.70 -0.81 -2.67
N PRO A 98 6.38 0.26 -2.21
CA PRO A 98 7.77 0.17 -1.76
C PRO A 98 7.90 -0.84 -0.63
N CYS A 99 8.92 -1.69 -0.68
CA CYS A 99 9.16 -2.71 0.33
C CYS A 99 9.26 -2.14 1.75
N PHE A 100 9.74 -0.90 1.88
CA PHE A 100 9.66 -0.12 3.11
C PHE A 100 8.25 -0.10 3.72
N PHE A 101 7.22 0.30 2.96
CA PHE A 101 5.87 0.42 3.48
C PHE A 101 5.27 -0.94 3.81
N LEU A 102 5.55 -1.97 3.02
CA LEU A 102 5.14 -3.34 3.37
C LEU A 102 5.73 -3.79 4.70
N SER A 103 7.02 -3.52 4.94
CA SER A 103 7.66 -3.75 6.25
C SER A 103 6.96 -2.97 7.37
N GLU A 104 6.68 -1.68 7.15
CA GLU A 104 6.03 -0.85 8.18
C GLU A 104 4.60 -1.32 8.50
N PHE A 105 3.83 -1.73 7.51
CA PHE A 105 2.50 -2.32 7.72
C PHE A 105 2.59 -3.69 8.40
N ALA A 106 3.56 -4.53 8.04
CA ALA A 106 3.76 -5.83 8.69
C ALA A 106 4.03 -5.68 10.20
N LYS A 107 4.76 -4.65 10.64
CA LYS A 107 5.00 -4.34 12.06
C LYS A 107 3.74 -3.98 12.86
N VAL A 108 2.61 -3.77 12.18
CA VAL A 108 1.31 -3.46 12.79
C VAL A 108 0.20 -4.39 12.27
N ASP A 109 0.58 -5.53 11.71
CA ASP A 109 -0.34 -6.56 11.19
C ASP A 109 -1.32 -6.00 10.15
N PHE A 110 -0.85 -5.07 9.30
CA PHE A 110 -1.65 -4.39 8.29
C PHE A 110 -2.91 -3.71 8.84
N SER A 111 -2.90 -3.34 10.13
CA SER A 111 -3.98 -2.56 10.75
C SER A 111 -3.82 -1.08 10.41
N LEU A 112 -4.83 -0.52 9.75
CA LEU A 112 -4.90 0.90 9.39
C LEU A 112 -4.84 1.79 10.64
N GLU A 113 -5.63 1.46 11.66
CA GLU A 113 -5.69 2.19 12.93
C GLU A 113 -4.30 2.23 13.59
N ARG A 114 -3.67 1.07 13.79
CA ARG A 114 -2.36 0.97 14.45
C ARG A 114 -1.26 1.66 13.65
N TYR A 115 -1.33 1.62 12.32
CA TYR A 115 -0.39 2.34 11.47
C TYR A 115 -0.52 3.85 11.64
N ASN A 116 -1.76 4.37 11.72
CA ASN A 116 -2.02 5.79 11.94
C ASN A 116 -1.60 6.26 13.35
N CYS A 117 -1.70 5.41 14.38
CA CYS A 117 -1.26 5.75 15.74
C CYS A 117 0.26 5.75 15.94
N LYS A 118 1.05 5.13 15.04
CA LYS A 118 2.52 5.10 15.13
C LYS A 118 3.19 6.37 14.61
N ARG A 119 2.43 7.26 13.99
CA ARG A 119 2.92 8.48 13.35
C ARG A 119 2.81 9.71 14.22
#